data_AF-A0A924K0K4-F1
#
_entry.id   AF-A0A924K0K4-F1
#
_cell.length_a   1.000
_cell.length_b   1.000
_cell.length_c   1.000
_cell.angle_alpha   90.00
_cell.angle_beta   90.00
_cell.angle_gamma   90.00
#
_symmetry.space_group_name_H-M   'P 1'
#
loop_
_entity.id
_entity.type
_entity.pdbx_description
1 polymer ?
#
loop_
_entity_poly.entity_id
_entity_poly.type
_entity_poly.pdbx_seq_one_letter_code
_entity_poly.pdbx_strand_id
1 'polypeptide(L)'
;MIEIRRIFTHFEQILHEFGPVAPVPLLRGAIGVVLANPFAGRYEPDILPMMAALEPVGLDMARKLLAAMGVPAERIEGYGKGAIVGAAGELEHGALWHVPGGYAMRELLGWKGDPKAYAKGQGEEKTGQPG
;
A
#
# COMPACT_ATOMS: atom_id res chain seq x y z
N MET A 1 -14.07 10.61 -7.74
CA MET A 1 -12.69 10.61 -8.25
C MET A 1 -12.13 9.21 -8.35
N ILE A 2 -12.25 8.37 -7.31
CA ILE A 2 -11.80 6.97 -7.40
C ILE A 2 -12.91 6.09 -7.99
N GLU A 3 -12.62 5.45 -9.12
CA GLU A 3 -13.49 4.46 -9.75
C GLU A 3 -12.75 3.14 -9.90
N ILE A 4 -13.08 2.15 -9.06
CA ILE A 4 -12.41 0.86 -9.02
C ILE A 4 -13.07 -0.09 -10.02
N ARG A 5 -12.29 -0.61 -10.97
CA ARG A 5 -12.71 -1.65 -11.92
C ARG A 5 -12.49 -3.05 -11.40
N ARG A 6 -11.41 -3.28 -10.64
CA ARG A 6 -11.03 -4.62 -10.17
C ARG A 6 -10.22 -4.53 -8.89
N ILE A 7 -10.46 -5.47 -7.99
CA ILE A 7 -9.60 -5.78 -6.85
C ILE A 7 -9.18 -7.24 -6.98
N PHE A 8 -7.92 -7.55 -6.73
CA PHE A 8 -7.41 -8.92 -6.74
C PHE A 8 -6.41 -9.10 -5.60
N THR A 9 -6.43 -10.28 -5.01
CA THR A 9 -5.54 -10.66 -3.92
C THR A 9 -4.82 -11.93 -4.28
N HIS A 10 -3.52 -11.97 -4.00
CA HIS A 10 -2.68 -13.14 -4.12
C HIS A 10 -2.09 -13.47 -2.75
N PHE A 11 -2.08 -14.75 -2.41
CA PHE A 11 -1.50 -15.26 -1.18
C PHE A 11 -0.73 -16.53 -1.51
N GLU A 12 0.52 -16.59 -1.08
CA GLU A 12 1.40 -17.73 -1.27
C GLU A 12 1.97 -18.21 0.06
N GLN A 13 2.08 -19.53 0.18
CA GLN A 13 2.86 -20.21 1.20
C GLN A 13 4.10 -20.79 0.51
N ILE A 14 5.27 -20.27 0.87
CA ILE A 14 6.54 -20.71 0.33
C ILE A 14 7.12 -21.74 1.30
N LEU A 15 7.15 -23.00 0.89
CA LEU A 15 7.57 -24.12 1.73
C LEU A 15 9.09 -24.31 1.75
N HIS A 16 9.75 -24.04 0.63
CA HIS A 16 11.20 -24.07 0.47
C HIS A 16 11.63 -23.36 -0.82
N GLU A 17 12.91 -23.01 -0.91
CA GLU A 17 13.56 -22.54 -2.14
C GLU A 17 14.95 -23.18 -2.21
N PHE A 18 15.03 -24.32 -2.90
CA PHE A 18 16.21 -25.20 -3.04
C PHE A 18 16.82 -25.80 -1.76
N GLY A 19 16.54 -25.25 -0.57
CA GLY A 19 16.96 -25.77 0.74
C GLY A 19 15.94 -26.72 1.40
N PRO A 20 16.22 -27.18 2.64
CA PRO A 20 15.28 -27.95 3.45
C PRO A 20 13.98 -27.19 3.73
N VAL A 21 12.87 -27.92 3.85
CA VAL A 21 11.56 -27.34 4.22
C VAL A 21 11.61 -26.80 5.66
N ALA A 22 11.18 -25.55 5.85
CA ALA A 22 11.10 -24.94 7.17
C ALA A 22 9.88 -25.47 7.96
N PRO A 23 9.97 -25.60 9.30
CA PRO A 23 8.82 -25.99 10.13
C PRO A 23 7.64 -25.02 10.06
N VAL A 24 7.94 -23.74 9.79
CA VAL A 24 6.94 -22.68 9.56
C VAL A 24 7.18 -22.12 8.16
N PRO A 25 6.21 -22.19 7.23
CA PRO A 25 6.39 -21.68 5.89
C PRO A 25 6.44 -20.16 5.87
N LEU A 26 7.20 -19.60 4.92
CA LEU A 26 7.15 -18.17 4.65
C LEU A 26 5.81 -17.84 3.98
N LEU A 27 5.11 -16.85 4.51
CA LEU A 27 3.85 -16.37 3.95
C LEU A 27 4.10 -15.05 3.23
N ARG A 28 3.57 -14.92 2.01
CA ARG A 28 3.58 -13.64 1.29
C ARG A 28 2.20 -13.36 0.71
N GLY A 29 1.76 -12.11 0.86
CA GLY A 29 0.51 -11.63 0.32
C GLY A 29 0.72 -10.37 -0.52
N ALA A 30 -0.08 -10.22 -1.56
CA ALA A 30 -0.17 -8.99 -2.34
C ALA A 30 -1.64 -8.70 -2.67
N ILE A 31 -2.03 -7.42 -2.61
CA ILE A 31 -3.34 -6.96 -3.06
C ILE A 31 -3.15 -5.85 -4.09
N GLY A 32 -3.90 -5.93 -5.17
CA GLY A 32 -3.89 -4.93 -6.25
C GLY A 32 -5.29 -4.38 -6.49
N VAL A 33 -5.35 -3.07 -6.71
CA VAL A 33 -6.56 -2.36 -7.12
C VAL A 33 -6.30 -1.72 -8.48
N VAL A 34 -7.22 -1.93 -9.41
CA VAL A 34 -7.21 -1.30 -10.73
C VAL A 34 -8.32 -0.27 -10.78
N LEU A 35 -7.95 0.99 -10.97
CA LEU A 35 -8.85 2.13 -11.02
C LEU A 35 -8.68 2.94 -12.31
N ALA A 36 -9.70 3.71 -12.67
CA ALA A 36 -9.60 4.66 -13.77
C ALA A 36 -8.66 5.80 -13.39
N ASN A 37 -7.71 6.15 -14.26
CA ASN A 37 -6.88 7.33 -14.09
C ASN A 37 -7.63 8.56 -14.63
N PRO A 38 -8.08 9.51 -13.77
CA PRO A 38 -8.84 10.68 -14.21
C PRO A 38 -8.01 11.68 -15.01
N PHE A 39 -6.67 11.54 -15.04
CA PHE A 39 -5.73 12.45 -15.71
C PHE A 39 -5.17 11.86 -17.02
N ALA A 40 -5.54 10.64 -17.41
CA ALA A 40 -4.99 10.01 -18.60
C ALA A 40 -5.24 10.83 -19.87
N GLY A 41 -4.22 10.93 -20.72
CA GLY A 41 -4.27 11.60 -22.02
C GLY A 41 -4.13 13.13 -21.96
N ARG A 42 -3.90 13.71 -20.78
CA ARG A 42 -3.64 15.16 -20.64
C ARG A 42 -2.66 15.45 -19.50
N TYR A 43 -2.08 16.63 -19.54
CA TYR A 43 -1.38 17.20 -18.40
C TYR A 43 -2.40 17.79 -17.40
N GLU A 44 -2.20 17.50 -16.12
CA GLU A 44 -2.99 18.08 -15.03
C GLU A 44 -2.06 18.80 -14.04
N PRO A 45 -2.19 20.12 -13.86
CA PRO A 45 -1.32 20.86 -12.95
C PRO A 45 -1.61 20.59 -11.46
N ASP A 46 -2.83 20.18 -11.11
CA ASP A 46 -3.22 19.87 -9.73
C ASP A 46 -3.73 18.43 -9.57
N ILE A 47 -2.81 17.54 -9.21
CA ILE A 47 -3.10 16.11 -9.00
C ILE A 47 -3.19 15.72 -7.52
N LEU A 48 -2.85 16.64 -6.60
CA LEU A 48 -2.80 16.37 -5.16
C LEU A 48 -4.14 15.94 -4.54
N PRO A 49 -5.32 16.43 -5.00
CA PRO A 49 -6.60 15.96 -4.49
C PRO A 49 -6.81 14.44 -4.61
N MET A 50 -6.20 13.80 -5.62
CA MET A 50 -6.29 12.35 -5.78
C MET A 50 -5.50 11.59 -4.71
N MET A 51 -4.42 12.16 -4.18
CA MET A 51 -3.67 11.56 -3.08
C MET A 51 -4.55 11.36 -1.84
N ALA A 52 -5.27 12.41 -1.42
CA ALA A 52 -6.20 12.31 -0.29
C ALA A 52 -7.35 11.32 -0.58
N ALA A 53 -7.85 11.30 -1.83
CA ALA A 53 -8.89 10.36 -2.23
C ALA A 53 -8.44 8.88 -2.21
N LEU A 54 -7.13 8.61 -2.31
CA LEU A 54 -6.55 7.26 -2.27
C LEU A 54 -6.32 6.74 -0.84
N GLU A 55 -6.33 7.59 0.20
CA GLU A 55 -6.16 7.18 1.60
C GLU A 55 -7.12 6.06 2.04
N PRO A 56 -8.47 6.20 1.90
CA PRO A 56 -9.39 5.14 2.28
C PRO A 56 -9.21 3.86 1.46
N VAL A 57 -8.74 3.97 0.21
CA VAL A 57 -8.45 2.82 -0.66
C VAL A 57 -7.27 2.03 -0.10
N GLY A 58 -6.20 2.73 0.30
CA GLY A 58 -5.03 2.10 0.93
C GLY A 58 -5.42 1.32 2.18
N LEU A 59 -6.19 1.93 3.08
CA LEU A 59 -6.61 1.29 4.34
C LEU A 59 -7.46 0.05 4.09
N ASP A 60 -8.41 0.13 3.16
CA ASP A 60 -9.25 -1.02 2.77
C ASP A 60 -8.39 -2.14 2.16
N MET A 61 -7.42 -1.80 1.29
CA MET A 61 -6.47 -2.78 0.74
C MET A 61 -5.67 -3.49 1.83
N ALA A 62 -5.08 -2.73 2.76
CA ALA A 62 -4.27 -3.28 3.85
C ALA A 62 -5.09 -4.25 4.73
N ARG A 63 -6.32 -3.86 5.11
CA ARG A 63 -7.23 -4.69 5.91
C ARG A 63 -7.64 -5.96 5.17
N LYS A 64 -7.98 -5.87 3.88
CA LYS A 64 -8.34 -7.04 3.06
C LYS A 64 -7.17 -7.99 2.90
N LEU A 65 -5.95 -7.47 2.74
CA LEU A 65 -4.76 -8.31 2.63
C LEU A 65 -4.50 -9.07 3.93
N LEU A 66 -4.52 -8.39 5.08
CA LEU A 66 -4.35 -9.04 6.38
C LEU A 66 -5.41 -10.12 6.62
N ALA A 67 -6.67 -9.82 6.32
CA ALA A 67 -7.76 -10.79 6.41
C ALA A 67 -7.54 -12.00 5.49
N ALA A 68 -7.09 -11.79 4.25
CA ALA A 68 -6.81 -12.86 3.30
C ALA A 68 -5.62 -13.73 3.70
N MET A 69 -4.60 -13.13 4.33
CA MET A 69 -3.45 -13.88 4.85
C MET A 69 -3.80 -14.72 6.08
N GLY A 70 -4.87 -14.38 6.80
CA GLY A 70 -5.35 -15.17 7.95
C GLY A 70 -4.38 -15.19 9.12
N VAL A 71 -3.52 -14.18 9.24
CA VAL A 71 -2.54 -14.04 10.33
C VAL A 71 -2.83 -12.79 11.16
N PRO A 72 -2.43 -12.76 12.44
CA PRO A 72 -2.50 -11.55 13.23
C PRO A 72 -1.48 -10.51 12.71
N ALA A 73 -1.75 -9.22 12.92
CA ALA A 73 -0.93 -8.12 12.38
C ALA A 73 0.52 -8.17 12.89
N GLU A 74 0.72 -8.67 14.11
CA GLU A 74 2.00 -8.84 14.78
C GLU A 74 2.91 -9.87 14.09
N ARG A 75 2.36 -10.69 13.18
CA ARG A 75 3.14 -11.65 12.36
C ARG A 75 3.64 -11.03 11.04
N ILE A 76 3.32 -9.77 10.76
CA ILE A 76 3.81 -9.08 9.56
C ILE A 76 5.19 -8.50 9.84
N GLU A 77 6.22 -9.10 9.25
CA GLU A 77 7.62 -8.68 9.43
C GLU A 77 8.11 -7.73 8.33
N GLY A 78 7.41 -7.70 7.18
CA GLY A 78 7.78 -6.87 6.05
C GLY A 78 6.58 -6.49 5.18
N TYR A 79 6.62 -5.27 4.63
CA TYR A 79 5.62 -4.78 3.68
C TYR A 79 6.26 -3.93 2.60
N GLY A 80 5.56 -3.82 1.48
CA GLY A 80 5.95 -2.99 0.34
C GLY A 80 4.75 -2.33 -0.30
N LYS A 81 5.01 -1.35 -1.16
CA LYS A 81 3.99 -0.66 -1.97
C LYS A 81 4.52 -0.44 -3.37
N GLY A 82 3.63 -0.44 -4.34
CA GLY A 82 3.95 -0.14 -5.73
C GLY A 82 2.74 0.41 -6.46
N ALA A 83 3.00 1.14 -7.54
CA ALA A 83 1.99 1.64 -8.45
C ALA A 83 2.45 1.37 -9.89
N ILE A 84 1.51 0.98 -10.75
CA ILE A 84 1.74 0.84 -12.19
C ILE A 84 0.77 1.79 -12.87
N VAL A 85 1.32 2.74 -13.63
CA VAL A 85 0.52 3.72 -14.38
C VAL A 85 0.36 3.22 -15.81
N GLY A 86 -0.86 3.34 -16.36
CA GLY A 86 -1.11 3.04 -17.76
C GLY A 86 -0.35 3.99 -18.69
N ALA A 87 -0.04 3.54 -19.91
CA ALA A 87 0.82 4.29 -20.85
C ALA A 87 0.30 5.69 -21.25
N ALA A 88 -0.98 5.98 -21.04
CA ALA A 88 -1.57 7.30 -21.26
C ALA A 88 -1.47 8.24 -20.04
N GLY A 89 -0.80 7.83 -18.95
CA GLY A 89 -0.55 8.66 -17.78
C GLY A 89 0.92 9.03 -17.60
N GLU A 90 1.21 9.76 -16.54
CA GLU A 90 2.53 10.25 -16.17
C GLU A 90 3.03 9.58 -14.88
N LEU A 91 4.34 9.61 -14.62
CA LEU A 91 4.95 8.94 -13.46
C LEU A 91 4.43 9.53 -12.13
N GLU A 92 4.12 10.83 -12.14
CA GLU A 92 3.57 11.61 -11.05
C GLU A 92 2.25 11.01 -10.54
N HIS A 93 1.43 10.43 -11.42
CA HIS A 93 0.18 9.76 -11.01
C HIS A 93 0.47 8.54 -10.11
N GLY A 94 1.59 7.85 -10.35
CA GLY A 94 2.04 6.75 -9.50
C GLY A 94 2.66 7.24 -8.19
N ALA A 95 3.31 8.40 -8.21
CA ALA A 95 3.90 9.02 -7.02
C ALA A 95 2.84 9.39 -5.95
N LEU A 96 1.60 9.65 -6.37
CA LEU A 96 0.45 9.84 -5.46
C LEU A 96 0.21 8.65 -4.53
N TRP A 97 0.71 7.44 -4.86
CA TRP A 97 0.59 6.28 -3.99
C TRP A 97 1.57 6.28 -2.82
N HIS A 98 2.57 7.17 -2.81
CA HIS A 98 3.60 7.16 -1.78
C HIS A 98 3.01 7.41 -0.38
N VAL A 99 2.14 8.40 -0.22
CA VAL A 99 1.54 8.72 1.08
C VAL A 99 0.45 7.69 1.45
N PRO A 100 -0.66 7.55 0.71
CA PRO A 100 -1.72 6.56 0.97
C PRO A 100 -1.24 5.12 1.14
N GLY A 101 -0.40 4.63 0.23
CA GLY A 101 0.08 3.25 0.26
C GLY A 101 1.06 2.96 1.40
N GLY A 102 1.82 3.98 1.84
CA GLY A 102 2.70 3.86 2.99
C GLY A 102 1.93 3.89 4.31
N TYR A 103 1.02 4.86 4.45
CA TYR A 103 0.28 5.06 5.68
C TYR A 103 -0.67 3.94 6.00
N ALA A 104 -1.38 3.44 5.00
CA ALA A 104 -2.33 2.37 5.21
C ALA A 104 -1.71 1.13 5.90
N MET A 105 -0.51 0.74 5.48
CA MET A 105 0.22 -0.37 6.10
C MET A 105 0.77 0.01 7.47
N ARG A 106 1.34 1.22 7.64
CA ARG A 106 1.87 1.66 8.94
C ARG A 106 0.80 1.72 10.01
N GLU A 107 -0.35 2.32 9.69
CA GLU A 107 -1.50 2.43 10.60
C GLU A 107 -2.00 1.04 11.00
N LEU A 108 -2.16 0.13 10.02
CA LEU A 108 -2.57 -1.25 10.29
C LEU A 108 -1.61 -1.97 11.25
N LEU A 109 -0.31 -1.69 11.15
CA LEU A 109 0.75 -2.27 11.98
C LEU A 109 0.97 -1.51 13.30
N GLY A 110 0.04 -0.64 13.69
CA GLY A 110 0.04 0.01 15.00
C GLY A 110 0.91 1.26 15.11
N TRP A 111 1.32 1.87 13.99
CA TRP A 111 1.99 3.17 13.99
C TRP A 111 1.01 4.28 14.42
N LYS A 112 1.48 5.18 15.31
CA LYS A 112 0.66 6.22 15.97
C LYS A 112 1.07 7.68 15.63
N GLY A 113 1.85 7.90 14.58
CA GLY A 113 2.23 9.26 14.18
C GLY A 113 1.10 10.00 13.44
N ASP A 114 1.36 11.25 13.03
CA ASP A 114 0.36 12.11 12.36
C ASP A 114 0.57 12.08 10.84
N PRO A 115 -0.33 11.43 10.07
CA PRO A 115 -0.24 11.37 8.61
C PRO A 115 -0.15 12.76 7.95
N LYS A 116 -0.76 13.79 8.56
CA LYS A 116 -0.79 15.15 8.03
C LYS A 116 0.51 15.92 8.28
N ALA A 117 1.26 15.57 9.32
CA ALA A 117 2.55 16.19 9.63
C ALA A 117 3.62 15.78 8.61
N TYR A 118 3.70 14.49 8.30
CA TYR A 118 4.62 13.96 7.31
C TYR A 118 4.27 14.35 5.87
N ALA A 119 2.97 14.39 5.51
CA ALA A 119 2.54 14.86 4.19
C ALA A 119 2.97 16.32 3.91
N LYS A 120 3.24 17.11 4.96
CA LYS A 120 3.77 18.48 4.88
C LYS A 120 5.30 18.55 4.89
N GLY A 121 6.01 17.42 4.86
CA GLY A 121 7.47 17.35 4.94
C GLY A 121 8.04 17.81 6.28
N GLN A 122 7.20 17.94 7.32
CA GLN A 122 7.66 18.26 8.67
C GLN A 122 8.12 16.95 9.31
N GLY A 123 9.40 16.86 9.65
CA GLY A 123 9.97 15.68 10.31
C GLY A 123 9.24 15.43 11.63
N GLU A 124 8.69 14.22 11.77
CA GLU A 124 8.06 13.79 13.01
C GLU A 124 9.11 13.60 14.12
N GLU A 125 8.72 13.84 15.38
CA GLU A 125 9.49 13.29 16.50
C GLU A 125 9.63 11.79 16.30
N LYS A 126 10.87 11.28 16.40
CA LYS A 126 11.20 9.86 16.25
C LYS A 126 10.56 9.04 17.36
N THR A 127 9.27 8.79 17.25
CA THR A 127 8.61 7.68 17.92
C THR A 127 8.94 6.47 17.07
N GLY A 128 10.02 5.78 17.45
CA GLY A 128 10.52 4.62 16.73
C GLY A 128 9.39 3.65 16.37
N GLN A 129 9.42 3.13 15.15
CA GLN A 129 8.67 1.93 14.84
C GLN A 129 9.10 0.85 15.85
N PRO A 130 8.18 0.07 16.42
CA PRO A 130 8.55 -1.18 17.04
C PRO A 130 9.18 -2.05 15.94
N GLY A 131 10.48 -2.29 16.08
CA GLY A 131 11.24 -3.39 15.49
C GLY A 131 11.93 -4.12 16.62
#